data_AF-A0A1N6KA65-F1
#
_entry.id   AF-A0A1N6KA65-F1
#
_cell.length_a   1.000
_cell.length_b   1.000
_cell.length_c   1.000
_cell.angle_alpha   90.00
_cell.angle_beta   90.00
_cell.angle_gamma   90.00
#
_symmetry.space_group_name_H-M   'P 1'
#
loop_
_entity.id
_entity.type
_entity.pdbx_description
1 polymer ?
#
loop_
_entity_poly.entity_id
_entity_poly.type
_entity_poly.pdbx_seq_one_letter_code
_entity_poly.pdbx_strand_id
1 'polypeptide(L)' 'MMTSFKVTVDREEFEVRSELRNNIAVFIAHVRGEDITFALDRQYDLRPYQYTGKVPPQLLTKIADAILNLEELDD' A
#
# COMPACT_ATOMS: atom_id res chain seq x y z
N MET A 1 -9.71 -14.05 -3.34
CA MET A 1 -10.42 -12.89 -3.91
C MET A 1 -9.40 -11.79 -4.09
N MET A 2 -9.39 -11.08 -5.22
CA MET A 2 -8.62 -9.83 -5.37
C MET A 2 -9.55 -8.69 -4.96
N THR A 3 -9.14 -7.88 -3.98
CA THR A 3 -9.87 -6.67 -3.59
C THR A 3 -9.03 -5.48 -4.00
N SER A 4 -9.60 -4.59 -4.81
CA SER A 4 -9.01 -3.28 -5.07
C SER A 4 -9.78 -2.22 -4.30
N PHE A 5 -9.05 -1.25 -3.78
CA PHE A 5 -9.60 -0.10 -3.08
C PHE A 5 -8.77 1.13 -3.41
N LYS A 6 -9.29 2.29 -3.05
CA LYS A 6 -8.61 3.57 -3.28
C LYS A 6 -8.20 4.18 -1.96
N VAL A 7 -7.00 4.76 -1.94
CA VAL A 7 -6.51 5.54 -0.81
C VAL A 7 -6.31 6.98 -1.25
N THR A 8 -6.72 7.93 -0.42
CA THR A 8 -6.54 9.35 -0.70
C THR A 8 -5.44 9.90 0.20
N VAL A 9 -4.34 10.37 -0.39
CA VAL A 9 -3.19 10.93 0.32
C VAL A 9 -2.87 12.28 -0.29
N ASP A 10 -2.71 13.31 0.54
CA ASP A 10 -2.38 14.68 0.11
C ASP A 10 -3.29 15.23 -1.02
N ARG A 11 -4.57 14.80 -1.05
CA ARG A 11 -5.58 15.12 -2.08
C ARG A 11 -5.37 14.42 -3.44
N GLU A 12 -4.45 13.46 -3.52
CA GLU A 12 -4.29 12.54 -4.66
C GLU A 12 -4.93 11.18 -4.31
N GLU A 13 -5.69 10.61 -5.25
CA GLU A 13 -6.24 9.24 -5.13
C GLU A 13 -5.28 8.23 -5.76
N PHE A 14 -4.98 7.16 -5.03
CA PHE A 14 -4.16 6.04 -5.49
C PHE A 14 -4.96 4.75 -5.45
N GLU A 15 -4.88 3.98 -6.53
CA GLU A 15 -5.47 2.64 -6.58
C GLU A 15 -4.52 1.65 -5.90
N VAL A 16 -5.05 0.87 -4.97
CA VAL A 16 -4.34 -0.16 -4.24
C VAL A 16 -5.04 -1.50 -4.43
N ARG A 17 -4.26 -2.52 -4.73
CA ARG A 17 -4.72 -3.90 -4.89
C ARG A 17 -4.17 -4.76 -3.76
N SER A 18 -5.02 -5.52 -3.07
CA SER A 18 -4.58 -6.51 -2.10
C SER A 18 -4.49 -7.91 -2.71
N GLU A 19 -3.40 -8.60 -2.42
CA GLU A 19 -3.08 -9.95 -2.86
C GLU A 19 -2.47 -10.75 -1.70
N LEU A 20 -2.87 -12.00 -1.53
CA LEU A 20 -2.20 -12.95 -0.63
C LEU A 20 -1.10 -13.68 -1.39
N ARG A 21 0.16 -13.44 -1.04
CA ARG A 21 1.33 -14.13 -1.62
C ARG A 21 2.06 -14.92 -0.54
N ASN A 22 2.16 -16.24 -0.67
CA ASN A 22 2.84 -17.10 0.29
C ASN A 22 2.39 -16.89 1.75
N ASN A 23 1.07 -16.76 1.99
CA ASN A 23 0.46 -16.43 3.29
C ASN A 23 0.86 -15.07 3.87
N ILE A 24 1.37 -14.15 3.06
CA ILE A 24 1.64 -12.75 3.44
C ILE A 24 0.66 -11.87 2.68
N ALA A 25 0.02 -10.93 3.40
CA ALA A 25 -0.78 -9.89 2.79
C ALA A 25 0.14 -8.87 2.09
N VAL A 26 -0.09 -8.68 0.81
CA VAL A 26 0.68 -7.77 -0.04
C VAL A 26 -0.29 -6.78 -0.67
N PHE A 27 0.09 -5.51 -0.68
CA PHE A 27 -0.67 -4.42 -1.25
C PHE A 27 0.13 -3.78 -2.38
N ILE A 28 -0.44 -3.62 -3.55
CA ILE A 28 0.22 -3.05 -4.71
C ILE A 28 -0.47 -1.73 -5.01
N ALA A 29 0.22 -0.61 -4.79
CA ALA A 29 -0.29 0.72 -5.11
C ALA A 29 0.24 1.18 -6.47
N HIS A 30 -0.64 1.69 -7.32
CA HIS A 30 -0.25 2.34 -8.57
C HIS A 30 -0.02 3.83 -8.33
N VAL A 31 1.23 4.27 -8.32
CA VAL A 31 1.64 5.63 -7.94
C VAL A 31 2.40 6.27 -9.10
N ARG A 32 1.78 7.26 -9.74
CA ARG A 32 2.40 8.06 -10.83
C ARG A 32 3.02 7.21 -11.95
N GLY A 33 2.35 6.10 -12.30
CA GLY A 33 2.80 5.17 -13.34
C GLY A 33 3.73 4.05 -12.85
N GLU A 34 4.06 3.98 -11.56
CA GLU A 34 4.87 2.92 -10.96
C GLU A 34 4.02 2.03 -10.06
N ASP A 35 4.15 0.70 -10.20
CA ASP A 35 3.52 -0.26 -9.30
C ASP A 35 4.44 -0.52 -8.10
N ILE A 36 3.97 -0.13 -6.92
CA ILE A 36 4.74 -0.20 -5.68
C ILE A 36 4.13 -1.26 -4.78
N THR A 37 4.93 -2.27 -4.48
CA THR A 37 4.52 -3.38 -3.62
C THR A 37 4.82 -3.05 -2.17
N PHE A 38 3.82 -3.16 -1.30
CA PHE A 38 3.91 -3.03 0.15
C PHE A 38 3.61 -4.39 0.76
N ALA A 39 4.48 -4.86 1.65
CA ALA A 39 4.29 -6.14 2.33
C ALA A 39 4.05 -5.89 3.81
N LEU A 40 3.02 -6.55 4.37
CA LEU A 40 2.75 -6.50 5.79
C LEU A 40 3.77 -7.40 6.52
N ASP A 41 4.59 -6.81 7.38
CA ASP A 41 5.49 -7.59 8.25
C ASP A 41 4.75 -8.12 9.49
N ARG A 42 5.37 -9.05 10.23
CA ARG A 42 4.84 -9.69 11.45
C ARG A 42 4.49 -8.72 12.58
N GLN A 43 4.92 -7.45 12.47
CA GLN A 43 4.61 -6.39 13.42
C GLN A 43 3.44 -5.49 12.97
N TYR A 44 2.70 -5.88 11.91
CA TYR A 44 1.69 -5.05 11.25
C TYR A 44 2.26 -3.75 10.64
N ASP A 45 3.58 -3.71 10.44
CA ASP A 45 4.25 -2.60 9.79
C ASP A 45 4.23 -2.84 8.28
N LEU A 46 3.70 -1.86 7.54
CA LEU A 46 3.54 -1.93 6.10
C LEU A 46 4.65 -1.11 5.44
N ARG A 47 5.56 -1.77 4.73
CA ARG A 47 6.71 -1.11 4.09
C ARG A 47 6.79 -1.43 2.60
N PRO A 48 7.26 -0.48 1.77
CA PRO A 48 7.52 -0.77 0.36
C PRO A 48 8.62 -1.83 0.24
N TYR A 49 8.29 -2.95 -0.39
CA TYR A 49 9.19 -4.07 -0.61
C TYR A 49 10.13 -3.73 -1.79
N GLN A 50 11.42 -3.57 -1.49
CA GLN A 50 12.49 -3.41 -2.50
C GLN A 50 12.26 -2.26 -3.50
N TYR A 51 11.65 -1.15 -3.07
CA TYR A 51 11.42 0.00 -3.95
C TYR A 51 12.68 0.86 -4.12
N THR A 52 13.15 1.03 -5.37
CA THR A 52 14.28 1.89 -5.76
C THR A 52 13.90 2.93 -6.83
N GLY A 53 12.60 3.21 -6.99
CA GLY A 53 12.10 4.11 -8.03
C GLY A 53 12.19 5.59 -7.67
N LYS A 54 11.43 6.43 -8.39
CA LYS A 54 11.51 7.90 -8.28
C LYS A 54 10.49 8.51 -7.33
N VAL A 55 9.55 7.71 -6.83
CA VAL A 55 8.52 8.17 -5.89
C VAL A 55 9.19 8.54 -4.56
N PRO A 56 8.91 9.75 -4.01
CA PRO A 56 9.47 10.18 -2.75
C PRO A 56 9.13 9.21 -1.61
N PRO A 57 10.10 8.82 -0.75
CA PRO A 57 9.84 7.91 0.36
C PRO A 57 8.72 8.37 1.30
N GLN A 58 8.58 9.68 1.49
CA GLN A 58 7.53 10.28 2.32
C GLN A 58 6.12 9.97 1.79
N LEU A 59 5.94 9.97 0.46
CA LEU A 59 4.65 9.61 -0.15
C LEU A 59 4.36 8.12 0.05
N LEU A 60 5.39 7.27 -0.05
CA LEU A 60 5.25 5.83 0.20
C LEU A 60 4.81 5.54 1.62
N THR A 61 5.42 6.21 2.61
CA THR A 61 5.01 6.08 4.02
C THR A 61 3.55 6.50 4.20
N LYS A 62 3.13 7.64 3.65
CA LYS A 62 1.74 8.08 3.76
C LYS A 62 0.75 7.13 3.09
N ILE A 63 1.12 6.52 1.95
CA ILE A 63 0.29 5.50 1.29
C ILE A 63 0.20 4.25 2.16
N ALA A 64 1.31 3.81 2.76
CA ALA A 64 1.30 2.68 3.68
C ALA A 64 0.42 2.94 4.91
N ASP A 65 0.54 4.12 5.52
CA ASP A 65 -0.32 4.52 6.63
C ASP A 65 -1.80 4.55 6.21
N ALA A 66 -2.12 5.07 5.03
CA ALA A 66 -3.49 5.12 4.54
C ALA A 66 -4.08 3.72 4.27
N ILE A 67 -3.25 2.77 3.83
CA ILE A 67 -3.65 1.37 3.67
C ILE A 67 -3.97 0.74 5.04
N LEU A 68 -3.13 0.96 6.05
CA LEU A 68 -3.34 0.42 7.40
C LEU A 68 -4.59 1.01 8.07
N ASN A 69 -4.82 2.32 7.95
CA ASN A 69 -5.99 2.98 8.53
C ASN A 69 -7.32 2.54 7.87
N LEU A 70 -7.29 2.05 6.62
CA LEU A 70 -8.49 1.49 5.99
C LEU A 70 -8.89 0.14 6.58
N GLU A 71 -7.94 -0.66 7.04
CA GLU A 71 -8.25 -1.91 7.76
C GLU A 71 -8.87 -1.62 9.15
N GLU A 72 -8.60 -0.45 9.75
CA GLU A 72 -9.24 -0.02 11.01
C GLU A 72 -10.66 0.55 10.85
N LEU A 73 -11.12 0.83 9.62
CA LEU A 73 -12.44 1.45 9.35
C LEU A 73 -13.57 0.43 9.12
N ASP A 74 -13.27 -0.87 9.11
CA ASP A 74 -14.25 -1.96 8.91
C ASP A 74 -14.79 -2.55 10.23
N ASP A 75 -14.50 -1.92 11.39
CA ASP A 75 -15.02 -2.27 12.74
C ASP A 75 -16.05 -1.25 13.26
#